data_AF-E3ZSA1-F1
#
_entry.id   AF-E3ZSA1-F1
#
_cell.length_a   1.000
_cell.length_b   1.000
_cell.length_c   1.000
_cell.angle_alpha   90.00
_cell.angle_beta   90.00
_cell.angle_gamma   90.00
#
_symmetry.space_group_name_H-M   'P 1'
#
loop_
_entity.id
_entity.type
_entity.pdbx_description
1 polymer ?
#
loop_
_entity_poly.entity_id
_entity_poly.type
_entity_poly.pdbx_seq_one_letter_code
_entity_poly.pdbx_strand_id
1 'polypeptide(L)'
;MMGEIPSSDGEVAYLDFLNNPFLLPQHLLAAETLAEITTRLEKMKLEKDVVKRDALRTNIDRWLTENYHLIYLHHPERSQSLHSMIKGISENPYGYFDLSKVWIETKPSITS
;
A
#
# COMPACT_ATOMS: atom_id res chain seq x y z
N MET A 1 -14.57 -9.29 -0.39
CA MET A 1 -14.79 -7.86 -0.15
C MET A 1 -13.52 -7.13 -0.57
N MET A 2 -13.58 -6.38 -1.68
CA MET A 2 -12.48 -5.57 -2.20
C MET A 2 -12.30 -4.36 -1.28
N GLY A 3 -11.22 -4.33 -0.52
CA GLY A 3 -10.70 -3.07 0.01
C GLY A 3 -9.91 -2.41 -1.11
N GLU A 4 -10.53 -1.46 -1.81
CA GLU A 4 -9.77 -0.47 -2.59
C GLU A 4 -8.92 0.32 -1.59
N ILE A 5 -7.60 0.33 -1.79
CA ILE A 5 -6.70 1.26 -1.07
C ILE A 5 -6.70 2.54 -1.91
N PRO A 6 -7.34 3.64 -1.47
CA PRO A 6 -7.63 4.79 -2.32
C PRO A 6 -6.50 5.81 -2.20
N SER A 7 -5.26 5.42 -2.51
CA SER A 7 -4.19 6.39 -2.59
C SER A 7 -3.12 5.99 -3.59
N SER A 8 -2.85 6.87 -4.55
CA SER A 8 -1.72 6.78 -5.47
C SER A 8 -0.37 7.02 -4.78
N ASP A 9 -0.37 7.24 -3.46
CA ASP A 9 0.79 7.46 -2.61
C ASP A 9 0.72 6.52 -1.40
N GLY A 10 1.69 5.60 -1.31
CA GLY A 10 1.79 4.63 -0.23
C GLY A 10 2.00 5.27 1.15
N GLU A 11 2.57 6.48 1.23
CA GLU A 11 2.69 7.21 2.48
C GLU A 11 1.33 7.72 2.96
N VAL A 12 0.51 8.25 2.05
CA VAL A 12 -0.85 8.72 2.36
C VAL A 12 -1.76 7.55 2.76
N ALA A 13 -1.65 6.41 2.09
CA ALA A 13 -2.36 5.19 2.46
C ALA A 13 -2.00 4.73 3.89
N TYR A 14 -0.71 4.81 4.23
CA TYR A 14 -0.22 4.46 5.56
C TYR A 14 -0.76 5.39 6.65
N LEU A 15 -0.74 6.70 6.38
CA LEU A 15 -1.30 7.70 7.29
C LEU A 15 -2.81 7.53 7.46
N ASP A 16 -3.55 7.23 6.39
CA ASP A 16 -4.99 7.00 6.45
C ASP A 16 -5.31 5.73 7.25
N PHE A 17 -4.57 4.63 7.02
CA PHE A 17 -4.76 3.38 7.76
C PHE A 17 -4.70 3.58 9.28
N LEU A 18 -3.74 4.38 9.76
CA LEU A 18 -3.54 4.61 11.18
C LEU A 18 -4.34 5.77 11.78
N ASN A 19 -4.80 6.75 10.98
CA ASN A 19 -5.54 7.92 11.50
C ASN A 19 -7.06 7.86 11.25
N ASN A 20 -7.54 7.03 10.32
CA ASN A 20 -8.94 7.05 9.93
C ASN A 20 -9.82 6.43 11.03
N PRO A 21 -10.76 7.22 11.61
CA PRO A 21 -11.55 6.80 12.77
C PRO A 21 -12.50 5.63 12.49
N PHE A 22 -12.74 5.30 11.21
CA PHE A 22 -13.62 4.21 10.79
C PHE A 22 -12.87 2.89 10.54
N LEU A 23 -11.54 2.87 10.64
CA LEU A 23 -10.73 1.70 10.40
C LEU A 23 -10.44 0.91 11.68
N LEU A 24 -10.12 -0.38 11.48
CA LEU A 24 -9.88 -1.34 12.57
C LEU A 24 -8.85 -0.88 13.62
N PRO A 25 -7.74 -0.21 13.28
CA PRO A 25 -6.79 0.24 14.30
C PRO A 25 -7.43 1.15 15.35
N GLN A 26 -8.33 2.05 14.95
CA GLN A 26 -8.99 3.01 15.84
C GLN A 26 -10.04 2.35 16.75
N HIS A 27 -10.54 1.17 16.40
CA HIS A 27 -11.53 0.43 17.16
C HIS A 27 -10.94 -0.68 18.05
N LEU A 28 -9.79 -1.25 17.67
CA LEU A 28 -9.22 -2.42 18.32
C LEU A 28 -8.01 -2.12 19.20
N LEU A 29 -7.29 -1.02 18.94
CA LEU A 29 -6.12 -0.66 19.74
C LEU A 29 -6.54 0.04 21.04
N ALA A 30 -5.75 -0.17 22.09
CA ALA A 30 -5.93 0.51 23.36
C ALA A 30 -5.69 2.03 23.21
N ALA A 31 -6.33 2.84 24.06
CA ALA A 31 -6.24 4.30 23.98
C ALA A 31 -4.80 4.81 24.14
N GLU A 32 -4.01 4.14 24.97
CA GLU A 32 -2.59 4.44 25.20
C GLU A 32 -1.77 4.20 23.92
N THR A 33 -2.04 3.09 23.24
CA THR A 33 -1.42 2.72 21.95
C THR A 33 -1.78 3.75 20.88
N LEU A 34 -3.05 4.18 20.82
CA LEU A 34 -3.50 5.21 19.87
C LEU A 34 -2.85 6.57 20.11
N ALA A 35 -2.65 6.96 21.38
CA ALA A 35 -1.97 8.20 21.72
C ALA A 35 -0.49 8.19 21.28
N GLU A 36 0.19 7.05 21.47
CA GLU A 36 1.58 6.86 21.04
C GLU A 36 1.70 6.86 19.51
N ILE A 37 0.81 6.15 18.81
CA ILE A 37 0.73 6.15 17.34
C ILE A 37 0.51 7.57 16.83
N THR A 38 -0.45 8.30 17.39
CA THR A 38 -0.76 9.69 16.99
C THR A 38 0.49 10.57 17.15
N THR A 39 1.20 10.46 18.28
CA THR A 39 2.43 11.23 18.53
C THR A 39 3.51 10.94 17.49
N ARG A 40 3.68 9.68 17.09
CA ARG A 40 4.66 9.28 16.06
C ARG A 40 4.24 9.74 14.67
N LEU A 41 2.96 9.67 14.34
CA LEU A 41 2.43 10.13 13.06
C LEU A 41 2.55 11.65 12.90
N GLU A 42 2.33 12.42 13.96
CA GLU A 42 2.54 13.87 13.92
C GLU A 42 4.01 14.23 13.63
N LYS A 43 4.98 13.49 14.20
CA LYS A 43 6.40 13.67 13.86
C LYS A 43 6.68 13.38 12.38
N MET A 44 6.06 12.34 11.83
CA MET A 44 6.18 11.99 10.41
C MET A 44 5.57 13.07 9.50
N LYS A 45 4.40 13.62 9.84
CA LYS A 45 3.72 14.69 9.08
C LYS A 45 4.52 15.99 9.04
N LEU A 46 5.25 16.31 10.11
CA LEU A 46 6.04 17.54 10.22
C LEU A 46 7.43 17.45 9.59
N GLU A 47 7.91 16.23 9.30
CA GLU A 47 9.23 16.01 8.70
C GLU A 47 9.23 16.30 7.20
N LYS A 48 10.14 17.18 6.77
CA LYS A 48 10.24 17.65 5.39
C LYS A 48 11.21 16.79 4.56
N ASP A 49 12.14 16.13 5.23
CA ASP A 49 13.11 15.24 4.59
C ASP A 49 12.47 13.88 4.28
N VAL A 50 12.49 13.49 3.00
CA VAL A 50 11.91 12.23 2.51
C VAL A 50 12.57 11.01 3.14
N VAL A 51 13.90 11.01 3.28
CA VAL A 51 14.66 9.88 3.84
C VAL A 51 14.36 9.73 5.32
N LYS A 52 14.27 10.84 6.05
CA LYS A 52 13.90 10.81 7.47
C LYS A 52 12.46 10.38 7.68
N ARG A 53 11.55 10.82 6.82
CA ARG A 53 10.13 10.43 6.87
C ARG A 53 9.95 8.94 6.64
N ASP A 54 10.70 8.35 5.70
CA ASP A 54 10.70 6.90 5.46
C ASP A 54 11.29 6.12 6.65
N ALA A 55 12.36 6.64 7.27
CA ALA A 55 12.90 6.07 8.50
C ALA A 55 11.90 6.11 9.67
N LEU A 56 11.15 7.21 9.80
CA LEU A 56 10.07 7.34 10.79
C LEU A 56 8.94 6.33 10.53
N ARG A 57 8.52 6.17 9.28
CA ARG A 57 7.53 5.15 8.89
C ARG A 57 7.99 3.75 9.26
N THR A 58 9.22 3.39 8.90
CA THR A 58 9.83 2.09 9.24
C THR A 58 9.90 1.88 10.76
N ASN A 59 10.16 2.95 11.52
CA ASN A 59 10.18 2.88 12.98
C ASN A 59 8.79 2.63 13.58
N ILE A 60 7.74 3.24 13.01
CA ILE A 60 6.36 3.00 13.44
C ILE A 60 5.97 1.55 13.17
N ASP A 61 6.24 1.02 11.97
CA ASP A 61 5.95 -0.39 11.63
C ASP A 61 6.69 -1.37 12.54
N ARG A 62 7.95 -1.09 12.83
CA ARG A 62 8.74 -1.89 13.77
C ARG A 62 8.11 -1.87 15.17
N TRP A 63 7.72 -0.70 15.66
CA TRP A 63 7.09 -0.59 16.96
C TRP A 63 5.75 -1.33 17.03
N LEU A 64 4.93 -1.24 15.97
CA LEU A 64 3.66 -1.96 15.89
C LEU A 64 3.84 -3.49 15.90
N THR A 65 4.89 -3.98 15.25
CA THR A 65 5.19 -5.42 15.18
C THR A 65 5.88 -5.96 16.45
N GLU A 66 6.86 -5.24 16.99
CA GLU A 66 7.58 -5.63 18.22
C GLU A 66 6.68 -5.65 19.45
N ASN A 67 5.66 -4.79 19.50
CA ASN A 67 4.68 -4.74 20.59
C ASN A 67 3.42 -5.58 20.30
N TYR A 68 3.43 -6.38 19.22
CA TYR A 68 2.33 -7.26 18.82
C TYR A 68 0.99 -6.54 18.57
N HIS A 69 1.03 -5.24 18.26
CA HIS A 69 -0.14 -4.47 17.87
C HIS A 69 -0.60 -4.82 16.45
N LEU A 70 0.34 -5.20 15.58
CA LEU A 70 0.06 -5.72 14.24
C LEU A 70 0.92 -6.95 13.97
N ILE A 71 0.29 -7.96 13.36
CA ILE A 71 0.97 -9.17 12.90
C ILE A 71 0.68 -9.28 11.40
N TYR A 72 1.73 -9.13 10.58
CA TYR A 72 1.63 -9.33 9.15
C TYR A 72 1.59 -10.82 8.84
N LEU A 73 0.42 -11.31 8.42
CA LEU A 73 0.22 -12.74 8.14
C LEU A 73 0.57 -13.13 6.71
N HIS A 74 0.21 -12.28 5.75
CA HIS A 74 0.35 -12.58 4.33
C HIS A 74 0.40 -11.28 3.52
N HIS A 75 1.29 -11.24 2.54
CA HIS A 75 1.30 -10.22 1.50
C HIS A 75 0.49 -10.74 0.30
N PRO A 76 -0.65 -10.10 -0.06
CA PRO A 76 -1.45 -10.55 -1.19
C PRO A 76 -0.70 -10.43 -2.51
N GLU A 77 -0.36 -11.57 -3.09
CA GLU A 77 0.07 -11.65 -4.47
C GLU A 77 -1.15 -11.60 -5.39
N ARG A 78 -1.24 -10.56 -6.22
CA ARG A 78 -2.25 -10.46 -7.27
C ARG A 78 -1.65 -10.98 -8.58
N SER A 79 -1.93 -12.24 -8.91
CA SER A 79 -1.66 -12.76 -10.26
C SER A 79 -2.87 -12.49 -11.16
N GLN A 80 -2.64 -11.90 -12.32
CA GLN A 80 -3.66 -11.70 -13.35
C GLN A 80 -3.17 -12.34 -14.64
N SER A 81 -3.98 -13.24 -15.21
CA SER A 81 -3.68 -13.88 -16.49
C SER A 81 -4.10 -12.96 -17.63
N LEU A 82 -3.13 -12.54 -18.43
CA LEU A 82 -3.36 -11.75 -19.64
C LEU A 82 -3.26 -12.62 -20.88
N HIS A 83 -4.14 -12.35 -21.84
CA HIS A 83 -4.06 -13.02 -23.13
C HIS A 83 -2.79 -12.57 -23.87
N SER A 84 -2.04 -13.51 -24.47
CA SER A 84 -0.71 -13.27 -25.08
C SER A 84 -0.68 -12.21 -26.19
N MET A 85 -1.84 -11.94 -26.81
CA MET A 85 -2.04 -10.91 -27.84
C MET A 85 -2.17 -9.50 -27.28
N ILE A 86 -2.33 -9.34 -25.97
CA ILE A 86 -2.41 -8.04 -25.30
C ILE A 86 -0.98 -7.57 -25.05
N LYS A 87 -0.61 -6.45 -25.67
CA LYS A 87 0.72 -5.83 -25.60
C LYS A 87 0.59 -4.39 -25.06
N GLY A 88 1.71 -3.80 -24.68
CA GLY A 88 1.73 -2.43 -24.13
C GLY A 88 1.32 -2.33 -22.66
N ILE A 89 1.35 -3.45 -21.95
CA ILE A 89 1.01 -3.52 -20.54
C ILE A 89 2.16 -2.94 -19.73
N SER A 90 1.93 -1.81 -19.07
CA SER A 90 2.79 -1.37 -17.98
C SER A 90 2.22 -1.88 -16.66
N GLU A 91 3.02 -2.66 -15.95
CA GLU A 91 2.69 -3.04 -14.58
C GLU A 91 2.60 -1.78 -13.71
N ASN A 92 1.45 -1.59 -13.08
CA ASN A 92 1.29 -0.58 -12.05
C ASN A 92 1.57 -1.23 -10.69
N PRO A 93 2.36 -0.60 -9.79
CA PRO A 93 2.57 -1.09 -8.42
C PRO A 93 1.27 -1.36 -7.63
N TYR A 94 0.12 -0.85 -8.07
CA TYR A 94 -1.20 -1.10 -7.45
C TYR A 94 -1.91 -2.37 -7.98
N GLY A 95 -1.28 -3.14 -8.87
CA GLY A 95 -1.85 -4.35 -9.45
C GLY A 95 -2.99 -4.09 -10.44
N TYR A 96 -3.08 -2.88 -11.00
CA TYR A 96 -3.99 -2.55 -12.11
C TYR A 96 -3.21 -2.43 -13.41
N PHE A 97 -3.82 -2.80 -14.53
CA PHE A 97 -3.22 -2.54 -15.84
C PHE A 97 -3.61 -1.14 -16.31
N ASP A 98 -2.61 -0.36 -16.73
CA ASP A 98 -2.87 0.88 -17.46
C ASP A 98 -3.35 0.53 -18.88
N LEU A 99 -4.67 0.53 -19.07
CA LEU A 99 -5.30 0.21 -20.35
C LEU A 99 -5.13 1.30 -21.41
N SER A 100 -4.67 2.50 -21.04
CA SER A 100 -4.53 3.62 -21.98
C SER A 100 -3.46 3.38 -23.04
N LYS A 101 -2.50 2.50 -22.74
CA LYS A 101 -1.38 2.12 -23.60
C LYS A 101 -1.47 0.68 -24.10
N VAL A 102 -2.59 0.00 -23.85
CA VAL A 102 -2.76 -1.39 -24.26
C VAL A 102 -3.22 -1.45 -25.71
N TRP A 103 -2.61 -2.34 -26.49
CA TRP A 103 -3.07 -2.66 -27.84
C TRP A 103 -3.11 -4.18 -28.06
N ILE A 104 -3.94 -4.60 -29.01
CA ILE A 104 -4.11 -6.01 -29.38
C ILE A 104 -3.35 -6.28 -30.67
N GLU A 105 -2.44 -7.24 -30.63
CA GLU A 105 -1.76 -7.72 -31.83
C GLU A 105 -2.72 -8.62 -32.62
N THR A 106 -3.15 -8.17 -33.80
CA THR A 106 -4.19 -8.84 -34.61
C THR A 106 -3.66 -9.95 -35.51
N LYS A 107 -2.34 -10.15 -35.56
CA LYS A 107 -1.69 -11.26 -36.27
C LYS A 107 -0.78 -12.00 -35.29
N PRO A 108 -1.05 -13.28 -34.97
CA PRO A 108 -0.14 -14.05 -34.14
C PRO A 108 1.20 -14.17 -34.86
N SER A 109 2.29 -13.79 -34.19
CA SER A 109 3.64 -14.14 -34.63
C SER A 109 3.78 -15.65 -34.51
N ILE A 110 3.72 -16.35 -35.63
CA ILE A 110 4.02 -17.78 -35.72
C ILE A 110 5.53 -17.91 -35.49
N THR A 111 5.95 -18.09 -34.24
CA THR A 111 7.31 -18.57 -33.95
C THR A 111 7.37 -20.03 -34.35
N SER A 112 7.98 -20.28 -35.52
CA SER A 112 8.47 -21.60 -35.95
C SER A 112 9.74 -21.98 -35.20
#